data_AF-A0A7S6M9N4-F1
#
_entry.id   AF-A0A7S6M9N4-F1
#
_cell.length_a   1.000
_cell.length_b   1.000
_cell.length_c   1.000
_cell.angle_alpha   90.00
_cell.angle_beta   90.00
_cell.angle_gamma   90.00
#
_symmetry.space_group_name_H-M   'P 1'
#
loop_
_entity.id
_entity.type
_entity.pdbx_description
1 polymer ?
#
loop_
_entity_poly.entity_id
_entity_poly.type
_entity_poly.pdbx_seq_one_letter_code
_entity_poly.pdbx_strand_id
1 'polypeptide(L)'
;MQDLYEELAALHRAGSDRLEARLDERLATHPRCPAARYLRGCACFDRGRVATGVRHFMVAHHADAALQSAALLVFAGLNLTARRGAALLPVLLDTWEEFRRPQFDRFARERRLLDALAEPPPSEGLPPMARRLWRLPLRTLRAQIRQAVLSGDVAMFPMLSATT
;
A
#
# COMPACT_ATOMS: atom_id res chain seq x y z
N MET A 1 -11.15 -17.06 -7.06
CA MET A 1 -10.18 -16.10 -6.46
C MET A 1 -9.55 -15.21 -7.51
N GLN A 2 -9.20 -15.73 -8.69
CA GLN A 2 -8.66 -14.93 -9.80
C GLN A 2 -9.62 -13.80 -10.23
N ASP A 3 -10.91 -14.13 -10.36
CA ASP A 3 -11.97 -13.17 -10.71
C ASP A 3 -12.05 -11.95 -9.78
N LEU A 4 -11.78 -12.16 -8.48
CA LEU A 4 -11.83 -11.08 -7.49
C LEU A 4 -10.71 -10.04 -7.72
N TYR A 5 -9.51 -10.49 -8.10
CA TYR A 5 -8.40 -9.56 -8.32
C TYR A 5 -8.57 -8.74 -9.60
N GLU A 6 -9.10 -9.36 -10.65
CA GLU A 6 -9.38 -8.70 -11.92
C GLU A 6 -10.54 -7.70 -11.79
N GLU A 7 -11.60 -8.08 -11.07
CA GLU A 7 -12.73 -7.21 -10.73
C GLU A 7 -12.28 -6.00 -9.90
N LEU A 8 -11.51 -6.23 -8.83
CA LEU A 8 -11.01 -5.15 -7.96
C LEU A 8 -10.07 -4.21 -8.71
N ALA A 9 -9.25 -4.73 -9.62
CA ALA A 9 -8.37 -3.93 -10.47
C ALA A 9 -9.15 -3.05 -11.46
N ALA A 10 -10.16 -3.61 -12.11
CA ALA A 10 -11.03 -2.86 -13.01
C ALA A 10 -11.77 -1.74 -12.26
N LEU A 11 -12.29 -2.04 -11.07
CA LEU A 11 -12.96 -1.05 -10.22
C LEU A 11 -12.01 0.03 -9.71
N HIS A 12 -10.80 -0.34 -9.31
CA HIS A 12 -9.78 0.61 -8.89
C HIS A 12 -9.44 1.62 -10.00
N ARG A 13 -9.34 1.14 -11.25
CA ARG A 13 -9.15 2.00 -12.43
C ARG A 13 -10.40 2.83 -12.77
N ALA A 14 -11.59 2.32 -12.52
CA ALA A 14 -12.86 2.98 -12.83
C ALA A 14 -13.27 4.10 -11.84
N GLY A 15 -12.63 4.19 -10.66
CA GLY A 15 -12.83 5.28 -9.69
C GLY A 15 -13.02 4.82 -8.25
N SER A 16 -12.74 5.70 -7.27
CA SER A 16 -12.78 5.34 -5.85
C SER A 16 -14.16 4.94 -5.36
N ASP A 17 -15.21 5.68 -5.69
CA ASP A 17 -16.52 5.51 -5.04
C ASP A 17 -17.15 4.15 -5.38
N ARG A 18 -16.98 3.70 -6.63
CA ARG A 18 -17.41 2.37 -7.08
C ARG A 18 -16.63 1.25 -6.40
N LEU A 19 -15.32 1.44 -6.22
CA LEU A 19 -14.48 0.49 -5.51
C LEU A 19 -14.94 0.34 -4.05
N GLU A 20 -15.34 1.42 -3.39
CA GLU A 20 -15.68 1.38 -1.96
C GLU A 20 -16.99 0.67 -1.68
N ALA A 21 -18.03 1.03 -2.44
CA ALA A 21 -19.32 0.35 -2.36
C ALA A 21 -19.14 -1.15 -2.55
N ARG A 22 -18.32 -1.54 -3.53
CA ARG A 22 -18.04 -2.95 -3.79
C ARG A 22 -17.25 -3.62 -2.67
N LEU A 23 -16.27 -2.93 -2.09
CA LEU A 23 -15.53 -3.45 -0.93
C LEU A 23 -16.46 -3.65 0.27
N ASP A 24 -17.40 -2.74 0.49
CA ASP A 24 -18.37 -2.83 1.58
C ASP A 24 -19.35 -4.01 1.37
N GLU A 25 -19.89 -4.20 0.16
CA GLU A 25 -20.67 -5.41 -0.20
C GLU A 25 -19.87 -6.71 0.00
N ARG A 26 -18.60 -6.71 -0.43
CA ARG A 26 -17.73 -7.88 -0.31
C ARG A 26 -17.42 -8.20 1.14
N LEU A 27 -17.23 -7.18 1.98
CA LEU A 27 -16.96 -7.36 3.40
C LEU A 27 -18.22 -7.69 4.21
N ALA A 28 -19.41 -7.31 3.74
CA ALA A 28 -20.67 -7.76 4.32
C ALA A 28 -20.86 -9.27 4.13
N THR A 29 -20.55 -9.79 2.94
CA THR A 29 -20.69 -11.23 2.62
C THR A 29 -19.49 -12.07 3.07
N HIS A 30 -18.28 -11.52 3.00
CA HIS A 30 -17.03 -12.19 3.33
C HIS A 30 -16.16 -11.32 4.26
N PRO A 31 -16.50 -11.23 5.57
CA PRO A 31 -15.89 -10.26 6.49
C PRO A 31 -14.38 -10.40 6.70
N ARG A 32 -13.82 -11.58 6.43
CA ARG A 32 -12.37 -11.88 6.56
C ARG A 32 -11.66 -11.98 5.22
N CYS A 33 -12.28 -11.57 4.11
CA CYS A 33 -11.64 -11.60 2.80
C CYS A 33 -10.34 -10.76 2.81
N PRO A 34 -9.14 -11.38 2.64
CA PRO A 34 -7.87 -10.69 2.85
C PRO A 34 -7.68 -9.51 1.89
N ALA A 35 -7.94 -9.72 0.60
CA ALA A 35 -7.78 -8.69 -0.43
C ALA A 35 -8.73 -7.50 -0.21
N ALA A 36 -10.00 -7.76 0.14
CA ALA A 36 -10.96 -6.70 0.41
C ALA A 36 -10.61 -5.90 1.67
N ARG A 37 -10.15 -6.59 2.73
CA ARG A 37 -9.65 -5.92 3.94
C ARG A 37 -8.42 -5.08 3.63
N TYR A 38 -7.47 -5.60 2.88
CA TYR A 38 -6.27 -4.88 2.46
C TYR A 38 -6.63 -3.58 1.72
N LEU A 39 -7.47 -3.66 0.69
CA LEU A 39 -7.85 -2.47 -0.08
C LEU A 39 -8.67 -1.46 0.70
N ARG A 40 -9.55 -1.93 1.60
CA ARG A 40 -10.27 -1.04 2.51
C ARG A 40 -9.32 -0.33 3.47
N GLY A 41 -8.24 -0.99 3.89
CA GLY A 41 -7.15 -0.39 4.67
C GLY A 41 -6.49 0.76 3.91
N CYS A 42 -6.14 0.53 2.64
CA CYS A 42 -5.56 1.56 1.77
C CYS A 42 -6.49 2.77 1.59
N ALA A 43 -7.77 2.52 1.31
CA ALA A 43 -8.78 3.57 1.18
C ALA A 43 -9.00 4.37 2.49
N CYS A 44 -8.76 3.77 3.65
CA CYS A 44 -8.78 4.47 4.94
C CYS A 44 -7.56 5.37 5.10
N PHE A 45 -6.36 4.90 4.74
CA PHE A 45 -5.13 5.70 4.78
C PHE A 45 -5.25 6.93 3.87
N ASP A 46 -5.76 6.75 2.65
CA ASP A 46 -5.96 7.86 1.71
C ASP A 46 -6.96 8.92 2.18
N ARG A 47 -7.75 8.63 3.21
CA ARG A 47 -8.67 9.59 3.86
C ARG A 47 -8.18 10.09 5.23
N GLY A 48 -6.94 9.80 5.61
CA GLY A 48 -6.41 10.12 6.94
C GLY A 48 -7.04 9.31 8.08
N ARG A 49 -7.84 8.28 7.80
CA ARG A 49 -8.43 7.37 8.81
C ARG A 49 -7.44 6.25 9.17
N VAL A 50 -6.23 6.63 9.58
CA VAL A 50 -5.09 5.71 9.73
C VAL A 50 -5.40 4.57 10.71
N ALA A 51 -5.94 4.87 11.89
CA ALA A 51 -6.24 3.84 12.90
C ALA A 51 -7.25 2.79 12.40
N THR A 52 -8.26 3.23 11.65
CA THR A 52 -9.22 2.32 11.01
C THR A 52 -8.52 1.48 9.94
N GLY A 53 -7.66 2.09 9.14
CA GLY A 53 -6.87 1.38 8.12
C GLY A 53 -5.96 0.29 8.72
N VAL A 54 -5.30 0.60 9.84
CA VAL A 54 -4.46 -0.37 10.58
C VAL A 54 -5.27 -1.60 10.97
N ARG A 55 -6.49 -1.43 11.52
CA ARG A 55 -7.36 -2.56 11.88
C ARG A 55 -7.68 -3.43 10.67
N HIS A 56 -7.94 -2.83 9.51
CA HIS A 56 -8.17 -3.56 8.27
C HIS A 56 -6.93 -4.36 7.83
N PHE A 57 -5.74 -3.77 7.88
CA PHE A 57 -4.50 -4.46 7.54
C PHE A 57 -4.17 -5.60 8.52
N MET A 58 -4.43 -5.42 9.82
CA MET A 58 -4.28 -6.50 10.79
C MET A 58 -5.15 -7.69 10.43
N VAL A 59 -6.44 -7.47 10.13
CA VAL A 59 -7.35 -8.55 9.71
C VAL A 59 -6.89 -9.19 8.41
N ALA A 60 -6.44 -8.39 7.43
CA ALA A 60 -5.94 -8.91 6.15
C ALA A 60 -4.73 -9.85 6.35
N HIS A 61 -3.75 -9.41 7.14
CA HIS A 61 -2.53 -10.18 7.42
C HIS A 61 -2.84 -11.46 8.23
N HIS A 62 -3.75 -11.41 9.21
CA HIS A 62 -4.14 -12.60 9.95
C HIS A 62 -4.93 -13.60 9.08
N ALA A 63 -5.70 -13.11 8.11
CA ALA A 63 -6.45 -13.96 7.20
C ALA A 63 -5.57 -14.53 6.06
N ASP A 64 -4.49 -13.84 5.68
CA ASP A 64 -3.47 -14.32 4.75
C ASP A 64 -2.09 -13.75 5.12
N ALA A 65 -1.29 -14.57 5.80
CA ALA A 65 0.06 -14.20 6.24
C ALA A 65 1.04 -13.95 5.07
N ALA A 66 0.67 -14.37 3.84
CA ALA A 66 1.46 -14.09 2.64
C ALA A 66 1.32 -12.64 2.17
N LEU A 67 0.39 -11.85 2.73
CA LEU A 67 0.31 -10.40 2.52
C LEU A 67 1.28 -9.68 3.46
N GLN A 68 2.56 -9.65 3.12
CA GLN A 68 3.60 -9.02 3.95
C GLN A 68 3.50 -7.49 3.94
N SER A 69 3.04 -6.90 2.84
CA SER A 69 2.77 -5.46 2.75
C SER A 69 1.69 -5.03 3.74
N ALA A 70 0.74 -5.91 4.09
CA ALA A 70 -0.25 -5.63 5.12
C ALA A 70 0.42 -5.46 6.48
N ALA A 71 1.37 -6.34 6.85
CA ALA A 71 2.14 -6.21 8.07
C ALA A 71 2.95 -4.91 8.09
N LEU A 72 3.69 -4.60 7.02
CA LEU A 72 4.42 -3.34 6.90
C LEU A 72 3.51 -2.12 7.13
N LEU A 73 2.32 -2.12 6.53
CA LEU A 73 1.35 -1.02 6.65
C LEU A 73 0.69 -0.94 8.03
N VAL A 74 0.58 -2.05 8.77
CA VAL A 74 0.20 -2.04 10.19
C VAL A 74 1.23 -1.25 10.98
N PHE A 75 2.50 -1.60 10.88
CA PHE A 75 3.55 -0.96 11.68
C PHE A 75 3.77 0.50 11.29
N ALA A 76 3.80 0.81 10.00
CA ALA A 76 3.88 2.18 9.52
C ALA A 76 2.67 3.01 9.98
N GLY A 77 1.47 2.42 9.97
CA GLY A 77 0.25 3.08 10.47
C GLY A 77 0.29 3.36 11.98
N LEU A 78 0.76 2.40 12.78
CA LEU A 78 0.92 2.59 14.23
C LEU A 78 1.93 3.73 14.51
N ASN A 79 3.06 3.74 13.83
CA ASN A 79 4.06 4.81 13.92
C ASN A 79 3.47 6.16 13.47
N LEU A 80 2.69 6.19 12.40
CA LEU A 80 2.04 7.40 11.90
C LEU A 80 1.02 7.96 12.89
N THR A 81 0.26 7.10 13.60
CA THR A 81 -0.65 7.57 14.65
C THR A 81 0.05 8.16 15.87
N ALA A 82 1.27 7.69 16.17
CA ALA A 82 2.09 8.25 17.24
C ALA A 82 2.76 9.58 16.85
N ARG A 83 3.08 9.76 15.56
CA ARG A 83 3.77 10.94 15.01
C ARG A 83 2.77 11.89 14.32
N ARG A 84 2.09 12.75 15.08
CA ARG A 84 1.11 13.71 14.52
C ARG A 84 1.73 14.58 13.42
N GLY A 85 1.06 14.67 12.28
CA GLY A 85 1.48 15.50 11.14
C GLY A 85 2.60 14.92 10.27
N ALA A 86 3.13 13.73 10.59
CA ALA A 86 4.13 13.08 9.75
C ALA A 86 3.54 12.66 8.39
N ALA A 87 4.37 12.70 7.34
CA ALA A 87 4.02 12.13 6.05
C ALA A 87 4.16 10.61 6.06
N LEU A 88 3.38 9.92 5.25
CA LEU A 88 3.35 8.46 5.17
C LEU A 88 4.67 7.87 4.62
N LEU A 89 5.23 8.48 3.58
CA LEU A 89 6.46 8.04 2.92
C LEU A 89 7.64 7.93 3.90
N PRO A 90 8.07 8.97 4.64
CA PRO A 90 9.19 8.84 5.58
C PRO A 90 8.93 7.78 6.65
N VAL A 91 7.71 7.71 7.19
CA VAL A 91 7.35 6.69 8.20
C VAL A 91 7.45 5.28 7.61
N LEU A 92 7.04 5.08 6.35
CA LEU A 92 7.17 3.79 5.67
C LEU A 92 8.64 3.43 5.40
N LEU A 93 9.49 4.40 5.08
CA LEU A 93 10.92 4.17 4.88
C LEU A 93 11.61 3.75 6.18
N ASP A 94 11.33 4.45 7.27
CA ASP A 94 11.84 4.09 8.61
C ASP A 94 11.38 2.67 8.98
N THR A 95 10.09 2.40 8.85
CA THR A 95 9.51 1.08 9.16
C THR A 95 10.09 -0.01 8.27
N TRP A 96 10.38 0.29 7.01
CA TRP A 96 10.99 -0.66 6.08
C TRP A 96 12.40 -1.07 6.51
N GLU A 97 13.23 -0.13 6.95
CA GLU A 97 14.56 -0.42 7.49
C GLU A 97 14.48 -1.20 8.81
N GLU A 98 13.60 -0.80 9.73
CA GLU A 98 13.38 -1.50 11.00
C GLU A 98 13.01 -2.98 10.78
N PHE A 99 12.25 -3.26 9.73
CA PHE A 99 11.83 -4.62 9.34
C PHE A 99 12.84 -5.37 8.46
N ARG A 100 14.08 -4.87 8.34
CA ARG A 100 15.14 -5.45 7.51
C ARG A 100 14.72 -5.65 6.05
N ARG A 101 14.00 -4.66 5.49
CA ARG A 101 13.67 -4.55 4.07
C ARG A 101 12.81 -5.73 3.54
N PRO A 102 11.58 -5.91 4.07
CA PRO A 102 10.75 -7.08 3.78
C PRO A 102 10.32 -7.15 2.31
N GLN A 103 10.56 -8.26 1.62
CA GLN A 103 10.20 -8.39 0.19
C GLN A 103 8.72 -8.71 -0.03
N PHE A 104 7.83 -7.72 0.11
CA PHE A 104 6.36 -7.87 0.00
C PHE A 104 5.79 -8.17 -1.39
N ASP A 105 6.57 -8.77 -2.27
CA ASP A 105 6.16 -9.26 -3.59
C ASP A 105 6.76 -10.65 -3.89
N ARG A 106 7.35 -11.27 -2.86
CA ARG A 106 7.90 -12.62 -2.91
C ARG A 106 6.82 -13.65 -3.20
N PHE A 107 5.67 -13.54 -2.54
CA PHE A 107 4.57 -14.50 -2.69
C PHE A 107 3.72 -14.18 -3.91
N ALA A 108 3.41 -15.21 -4.71
CA ALA A 108 2.67 -15.05 -5.97
C ALA A 108 1.29 -14.39 -5.79
N ARG A 109 0.60 -14.65 -4.67
CA ARG A 109 -0.71 -14.05 -4.39
C ARG A 109 -0.63 -12.55 -4.15
N GLU A 110 0.30 -12.13 -3.29
CA GLU A 110 0.55 -10.72 -3.02
C GLU A 110 1.02 -10.01 -4.28
N ARG A 111 1.95 -10.62 -5.03
CA ARG A 111 2.41 -10.09 -6.32
C ARG A 111 1.26 -9.87 -7.30
N ARG A 112 0.37 -10.86 -7.48
CA ARG A 112 -0.82 -10.73 -8.35
C ARG A 112 -1.74 -9.59 -7.91
N LEU A 113 -2.01 -9.45 -6.62
CA LEU A 113 -2.82 -8.35 -6.09
C LEU A 113 -2.18 -7.00 -6.42
N LEU A 114 -0.88 -6.86 -6.17
CA LEU A 114 -0.14 -5.62 -6.41
C LEU A 114 -0.02 -5.31 -7.90
N ASP A 115 0.20 -6.31 -8.76
CA ASP A 115 0.26 -6.14 -10.22
C ASP A 115 -1.08 -5.69 -10.79
N ALA A 116 -2.19 -6.24 -10.28
CA ALA A 116 -3.52 -5.89 -10.74
C ALA A 116 -3.86 -4.40 -10.45
N LEU A 117 -3.25 -3.84 -9.41
CA LEU A 117 -3.45 -2.46 -8.94
C LEU A 117 -2.29 -1.52 -9.25
N ALA A 118 -1.32 -1.98 -10.05
CA ALA A 118 -0.14 -1.20 -10.39
C ALA A 118 -0.52 0.01 -11.26
N GLU A 119 0.10 1.16 -10.96
CA GLU A 119 0.08 2.34 -11.83
C GLU A 119 1.44 2.47 -12.52
N PRO A 120 1.51 3.09 -13.72
CA PRO A 120 2.78 3.43 -14.34
C PRO A 120 3.67 4.25 -13.40
N PRO A 121 4.97 3.94 -13.26
CA PRO A 121 5.86 4.71 -12.41
C PRO A 121 6.07 6.14 -12.96
N PRO A 122 6.38 7.13 -12.11
CA PRO A 122 6.67 8.49 -12.51
C PRO A 122 7.96 8.63 -13.34
N SER A 123 8.88 7.67 -13.25
CA SER A 123 10.10 7.59 -14.06
C SER A 123 10.60 6.15 -14.18
N GLU A 124 11.29 5.83 -15.28
CA GLU A 124 11.85 4.49 -15.50
C GLU A 124 13.04 4.19 -14.56
N GLY A 125 13.76 5.23 -14.14
CA GLY A 125 14.92 5.17 -13.26
C GLY A 125 14.62 5.07 -11.76
N LEU A 126 13.38 4.78 -11.34
CA LEU A 126 13.07 4.63 -9.93
C LEU A 126 13.92 3.52 -9.28
N PRO A 127 14.56 3.80 -8.12
CA PRO A 127 15.26 2.76 -7.38
C PRO A 127 14.37 1.59 -6.97
N PRO A 128 14.93 0.39 -6.77
CA PRO A 128 14.15 -0.83 -6.56
C PRO A 128 13.13 -0.72 -5.44
N MET A 129 13.48 -0.04 -4.35
CA MET A 129 12.56 0.17 -3.23
C MET A 129 11.44 1.16 -3.58
N ALA A 130 11.75 2.30 -4.20
CA ALA A 130 10.76 3.26 -4.64
C ALA A 130 9.75 2.60 -5.59
N ARG A 131 10.24 1.78 -6.52
CA ARG A 131 9.43 0.97 -7.43
C ARG A 131 8.54 -0.02 -6.67
N ARG A 132 9.05 -0.66 -5.63
CA ARG A 132 8.26 -1.60 -4.83
C ARG A 132 7.17 -0.88 -4.01
N LEU A 133 7.50 0.25 -3.36
CA LEU A 133 6.54 1.07 -2.63
C LEU A 133 5.47 1.67 -3.56
N TRP A 134 5.85 2.04 -4.79
CA TRP A 134 4.92 2.55 -5.81
C TRP A 134 3.78 1.57 -6.13
N ARG A 135 4.05 0.25 -6.04
CA ARG A 135 3.06 -0.79 -6.29
C ARG A 135 1.96 -0.84 -5.24
N LEU A 136 2.19 -0.32 -4.03
CA LEU A 136 1.16 -0.29 -3.00
C LEU A 136 -0.02 0.59 -3.48
N PRO A 137 -1.28 0.16 -3.32
CA PRO A 137 -2.45 0.88 -3.82
C PRO A 137 -2.86 2.03 -2.90
N LEU A 138 -1.89 2.89 -2.55
CA LEU A 138 -2.02 4.05 -1.67
C LEU A 138 -1.79 5.31 -2.48
N ARG A 139 -2.85 6.06 -2.77
CA ARG A 139 -2.77 7.28 -3.59
C ARG A 139 -1.89 8.34 -2.93
N THR A 140 -2.01 8.48 -1.61
CA THR A 140 -1.22 9.42 -0.81
C THR A 140 0.27 9.10 -0.88
N LEU A 141 0.62 7.81 -0.82
CA LEU A 141 2.01 7.37 -0.95
C LEU A 141 2.56 7.65 -2.36
N ARG A 142 1.79 7.29 -3.40
CA ARG A 142 2.16 7.55 -4.80
C ARG A 142 2.35 9.06 -5.04
N ALA A 143 1.50 9.91 -4.49
CA ALA A 143 1.65 11.36 -4.57
C ALA A 143 2.95 11.84 -3.93
N GLN A 144 3.29 11.33 -2.73
CA GLN A 144 4.54 11.67 -2.03
C GLN A 144 5.79 11.18 -2.77
N ILE A 145 5.77 9.96 -3.33
CA ILE A 145 6.88 9.44 -4.14
C ILE A 145 7.04 10.30 -5.41
N ARG A 146 5.95 10.62 -6.10
CA ARG A 146 5.98 11.47 -7.29
C ARG A 146 6.56 12.84 -6.96
N GLN A 147 6.12 13.46 -5.87
CA GLN A 147 6.65 14.74 -5.43
C GLN A 147 8.15 14.68 -5.14
N ALA A 148 8.61 13.69 -4.36
CA ALA A 148 10.03 13.53 -4.01
C ALA A 148 10.92 13.30 -5.25
N VAL A 149 10.42 12.59 -6.25
CA VAL A 149 11.13 12.34 -7.51
C VAL A 149 11.18 13.60 -8.38
N LEU A 150 10.09 14.35 -8.49
CA LEU A 150 10.00 15.54 -9.33
C LEU A 150 10.73 16.76 -8.74
N SER A 151 10.77 16.90 -7.41
CA SER A 151 11.43 18.05 -6.77
C SER A 151 12.95 17.92 -6.68
N GLY A 152 13.53 16.76 -7.03
CA GLY A 152 14.94 16.50 -6.79
C GLY A 152 15.30 16.30 -5.31
N ASP A 153 14.30 16.34 -4.42
CA ASP A 153 14.44 16.06 -2.97
C ASP A 153 14.71 14.58 -2.67
N VAL A 154 15.01 13.78 -3.69
CA VAL A 154 15.52 12.42 -3.52
C VAL A 154 16.73 12.41 -2.58
N ALA A 155 17.53 13.47 -2.56
CA ALA A 155 18.63 13.66 -1.61
C ALA A 155 18.18 13.67 -0.12
N MET A 156 16.95 14.10 0.19
CA MET A 156 16.38 14.01 1.54
C MET A 156 15.93 12.60 1.91
N PHE A 157 15.82 11.71 0.92
CA PHE A 157 15.48 10.30 1.11
C PHE A 157 16.56 9.43 0.48
N PRO A 158 17.70 9.22 1.14
CA PRO A 158 18.85 8.48 0.58
C PRO A 158 18.47 7.11 0.00
N MET A 159 17.43 6.49 0.56
CA MET A 159 16.90 5.20 0.13
C MET A 159 16.08 5.26 -1.17
N LEU A 160 15.54 6.42 -1.54
CA LEU A 160 14.92 6.67 -2.84
C LEU A 160 15.94 7.09 -3.91
N SER A 161 17.23 7.23 -3.56
CA SER A 161 18.34 7.50 -4.49
C SER A 161 19.29 6.31 -4.70
N ALA A 162 19.23 5.28 -3.86
CA ALA A 162 20.18 4.17 -3.92
C ALA A 162 19.88 3.19 -5.08
N THR A 163 20.69 3.24 -6.13
CA THR A 163 20.80 2.21 -7.17
C THR A 163 21.56 1.02 -6.60
N THR A 164 20.85 0.03 -6.06
CA THR A 164 21.40 -1.33 -5.86
C THR A 164 20.97 -2.20 -7.02
#